data_AF-A0A0M3JP71-F1
#
_entry.id   AF-A0A0M3JP71-F1
#
_cell.length_a   1.000
_cell.length_b   1.000
_cell.length_c   1.000
_cell.angle_alpha   90.00
_cell.angle_beta   90.00
_cell.angle_gamma   90.00
#
_symmetry.space_group_name_H-M   'P 1'
#
loop_
_entity.id
_entity.type
_entity.pdbx_description
1 polymer ?
#
loop_
_entity_poly.entity_id
_entity_poly.type
_entity_poly.pdbx_seq_one_letter_code
_entity_poly.pdbx_strand_id
1 'polypeptide(L)' 'LYLRKGRGDTRVCKIYDSPCLPENEAVFAITTHGIDDAKD' A
#
# COMPACT_ATOMS: atom_id res chain seq x y z
N LEU A 1 5.22 -9.32 -2.01
CA LEU A 1 4.79 -7.94 -1.63
C LEU A 1 5.59 -7.50 -0.41
N TYR A 2 5.98 -6.22 -0.34
CA TYR A 2 6.66 -5.61 0.79
C TYR A 2 5.78 -4.49 1.36
N LEU A 3 5.50 -4.52 2.67
CA LEU A 3 4.60 -3.58 3.34
C LEU A 3 5.39 -2.67 4.30
N ARG A 4 5.23 -1.36 4.15
CA ARG A 4 5.78 -0.35 5.08
C ARG A 4 4.67 0.52 5.69
N LYS A 5 4.83 0.88 6.96
CA LYS A 5 3.93 1.84 7.62
C LYS A 5 4.24 3.27 7.13
N GLY A 6 3.21 4.00 6.72
CA GLY A 6 3.31 5.42 6.37
C GLY A 6 2.98 6.33 7.56
N ARG A 7 2.62 7.58 7.28
CA ARG A 7 2.15 8.54 8.31
C ARG A 7 0.71 8.24 8.69
N GLY A 8 0.42 8.24 10.00
CA GLY A 8 -0.92 7.97 10.53
C GLY A 8 -1.43 6.60 10.07
N ASP A 9 -2.56 6.62 9.36
CA ASP A 9 -3.27 5.41 8.93
C ASP A 9 -2.84 4.90 7.54
N THR A 10 -1.94 5.65 6.87
CA THR A 10 -1.41 5.25 5.56
C THR A 10 -0.43 4.07 5.65
N ARG A 11 -0.39 3.28 4.59
CA ARG A 11 0.50 2.14 4.35
C ARG A 11 0.97 2.21 2.91
N VAL A 12 2.17 1.69 2.66
CA VAL A 12 2.67 1.56 1.31
C VAL A 12 2.98 0.09 1.03
N CYS A 13 2.47 -0.41 -0.08
CA CYS A 13 2.74 -1.75 -0.59
C CYS A 13 3.60 -1.64 -1.84
N LYS A 14 4.79 -2.26 -1.81
CA LYS A 14 5.66 -2.38 -2.97
C LYS A 14 5.59 -3.80 -3.54
N ILE A 15 5.54 -3.90 -4.86
CA ILE A 15 5.76 -5.15 -5.58
C ILE A 15 7.25 -5.50 -5.46
N TYR A 16 7.55 -6.53 -4.67
CA TYR A 16 8.93 -7.01 -4.48
C TYR A 16 9.35 -7.96 -5.60
N ASP A 17 8.44 -8.85 -6.00
CA ASP A 17 8.64 -9.81 -7.08
C ASP A 17 7.27 -10.14 -7.69
N SER A 18 7.22 -10.19 -9.03
CA SER A 18 6.03 -10.53 -9.82
C SER A 18 6.44 -10.95 -11.23
N PRO A 19 5.86 -12.02 -11.79
CA PRO A 19 6.21 -12.49 -13.14
C PRO A 19 5.67 -11.59 -14.26
N CYS A 20 4.78 -10.63 -13.96
CA CYS A 20 4.07 -9.85 -14.98
C CYS A 20 3.73 -8.40 -14.59
N LEU A 21 4.02 -7.99 -13.35
CA LEU A 21 3.77 -6.62 -12.89
C LEU A 21 5.08 -5.87 -12.71
N PRO A 22 5.16 -4.58 -13.07
CA PRO A 22 6.33 -3.77 -12.80
C PRO A 22 6.56 -3.64 -11.29
N GLU A 23 7.82 -3.45 -10.89
CA GLU A 23 8.21 -3.14 -9.51
C GLU A 23 7.76 -1.74 -9.09
N ASN A 24 6.45 -1.58 -8.85
CA ASN A 24 5.83 -0.32 -8.45
C ASN A 24 5.37 -0.36 -6.97
N GLU A 25 4.97 0.78 -6.44
CA GLU A 25 4.33 0.89 -5.13
C GLU A 25 2.98 1.60 -5.17
N ALA A 26 2.12 1.29 -4.19
CA ALA A 26 0.83 1.91 -4.00
C ALA A 26 0.64 2.31 -2.53
N VAL A 27 -0.02 3.46 -2.31
CA VAL A 27 -0.36 3.96 -0.98
C VAL A 27 -1.84 3.69 -0.70
N PHE A 28 -2.15 3.16 0.47
CA PHE A 28 -3.52 2.88 0.93
C PHE A 28 -3.69 3.25 2.40
N ALA A 29 -4.92 3.35 2.88
CA ALA A 29 -5.23 3.60 4.29
C ALA A 29 -5.92 2.40 4.94
N ILE A 30 -5.69 2.20 6.24
CA ILE A 30 -6.47 1.27 7.06
C ILE A 30 -7.49 2.09 7.85
N THR A 31 -8.77 1.89 7.56
CA THR A 31 -9.90 2.55 8.20
C THR A 31 -10.68 1.58 9.10
N THR A 32 -11.66 2.09 9.84
CA THR A 32 -12.59 1.25 10.62
C THR A 32 -13.43 0.31 9.76
N HIS A 33 -13.54 0.58 8.45
CA HIS A 33 -14.29 -0.24 7.49
C HIS A 33 -13.39 -1.20 6.69
N GLY A 34 -12.07 -1.20 6.93
CA GLY A 34 -11.11 -2.04 6.21
C GLY A 34 -10.08 -1.22 5.43
N ILE A 35 -9.63 -1.75 4.30
CA ILE A 35 -8.67 -1.09 3.40
C ILE A 35 -9.43 -0.14 2.47
N ASP A 36 -8.96 1.09 2.37
CA ASP A 36 -9.51 2.12 1.49
C ASP A 36 -8.37 2.90 0.82
N ASP A 37 -8.70 3.71 -0.18
CA ASP A 37 -7.75 4.61 -0.82
C ASP A 37 -7.19 5.60 0.21
N ALA A 38 -5.90 5.91 0.08
CA ALA A 38 -5.30 6.96 0.90
C ALA A 38 -5.93 8.31 0.52
N LYS A 39 -6.57 8.96 1.48
CA LYS A 39 -7.00 10.36 1.35
C LYS A 39 -5.75 11.23 1.55
N ASP A 40 -5.59 12.24 0.71
CA ASP A 40 -4.44 13.17 0.72
C ASP A 40 -4.08 13.71 2.12
#